data_AF-A0A2K5RK04-F1
#
_entry.id   AF-A0A2K5RK04-F1
#
_cell.length_a   1.000
_cell.length_b   1.000
_cell.length_c   1.000
_cell.angle_alpha   90.00
_cell.angle_beta   90.00
_cell.angle_gamma   90.00
#
_symmetry.space_group_name_H-M   'P 1'
#
loop_
_entity.id
_entity.type
_entity.pdbx_description
1 polymer ?
#
loop_
_entity_poly.entity_id
_entity_poly.type
_entity_poly.pdbx_seq_one_letter_code
_entity_poly.pdbx_strand_id
1 'polypeptide(L)'
;MASLYYNQGCSQRFDPETNSDHACTYHPGVPVFHDALEGWSCCNRRTTDFSDFLSIVACTKVIHNSEKPPEPVKPEVRTTEKKKLSELKPKFQEHIIQAPKPVEAIERRKQIKI
;
A
#
# COMPACT_ATOMS: atom_id res chain seq x y z
N MET A 1 -0.26 20.22 -22.53
CA MET A 1 -0.33 20.33 -21.06
C MET A 1 -0.52 18.92 -20.52
N ALA A 2 0.28 18.46 -19.56
CA ALA A 2 0.12 17.11 -19.00
C ALA A 2 -1.04 17.10 -17.99
N SER A 3 -2.20 16.58 -18.39
CA SER A 3 -3.36 16.43 -17.51
C SER A 3 -3.12 15.27 -16.54
N LEU A 4 -3.38 15.50 -15.25
CA LEU A 4 -3.41 14.46 -14.22
C LEU A 4 -4.71 13.69 -14.34
N TYR A 5 -4.64 12.37 -14.18
CA TYR A 5 -5.77 11.49 -14.43
C TYR A 5 -6.13 10.62 -13.22
N TYR A 6 -7.43 10.28 -13.11
CA TYR A 6 -8.07 9.83 -11.89
C TYR A 6 -8.54 8.36 -11.92
N ASN A 7 -7.89 7.48 -12.69
CA ASN A 7 -8.04 6.04 -12.43
C ASN A 7 -7.20 5.67 -11.22
N GLN A 8 -7.85 5.24 -10.13
CA GLN A 8 -7.17 4.76 -8.93
C GLN A 8 -6.17 3.66 -9.32
N GLY A 9 -4.89 3.88 -9.04
CA GLY A 9 -3.81 2.95 -9.39
C GLY A 9 -3.10 3.21 -10.72
N CYS A 10 -3.49 4.22 -11.50
CA CYS A 10 -2.74 4.66 -12.68
C CYS A 10 -1.94 5.94 -12.39
N SER A 11 -0.63 5.83 -12.25
CA SER A 11 0.28 6.97 -12.01
C SER A 11 0.89 7.57 -13.28
N GLN A 12 0.41 7.18 -14.47
CA GLN A 12 0.98 7.60 -15.74
C GLN A 12 0.41 8.95 -16.20
N ARG A 13 1.28 9.81 -16.72
CA ARG A 13 0.90 11.02 -17.48
C ARG A 13 0.73 10.62 -18.94
N PHE A 14 -0.32 11.09 -19.58
CA PHE A 14 -0.60 10.81 -20.99
C PHE A 14 -1.02 12.10 -21.71
N ASP A 15 -0.90 12.10 -23.03
CA ASP A 15 -1.43 13.16 -23.87
C ASP A 15 -2.85 12.78 -24.33
N PRO A 16 -3.88 13.62 -24.09
CA PRO A 16 -5.25 13.38 -24.54
C PRO A 16 -5.37 13.05 -26.03
N GLU A 17 -4.50 13.61 -26.86
CA GLU A 17 -4.53 13.41 -28.32
C GLU A 17 -4.01 12.03 -28.75
N THR A 18 -3.30 11.32 -27.85
CA THR A 18 -2.69 10.00 -28.13
C THR A 18 -3.31 8.86 -27.31
N ASN A 19 -4.42 9.13 -26.64
CA ASN A 19 -5.06 8.21 -25.73
C ASN A 19 -5.77 7.07 -26.48
N SER A 20 -5.16 5.89 -26.47
CA SER A 20 -5.72 4.66 -27.06
C SER A 20 -6.35 3.77 -26.00
N ASP A 21 -7.16 2.78 -26.42
CA ASP A 21 -7.87 1.82 -25.55
C ASP A 21 -6.98 1.02 -24.57
N HIS A 22 -5.66 1.12 -24.69
CA HIS A 22 -4.69 0.43 -23.85
C HIS A 22 -3.70 1.37 -23.16
N ALA A 23 -3.95 2.68 -23.21
CA ALA A 23 -3.05 3.68 -22.64
C ALA A 23 -3.02 3.63 -21.10
N CYS A 24 -4.15 3.32 -20.46
CA CYS A 24 -4.25 3.23 -19.01
C CYS A 24 -4.36 1.78 -18.54
N THR A 25 -3.57 1.41 -17.52
CA THR A 25 -3.74 0.14 -16.81
C THR A 25 -3.90 0.36 -15.31
N TYR A 26 -4.97 -0.17 -14.72
CA TYR A 26 -5.22 -0.09 -13.28
C TYR A 26 -6.02 -1.28 -12.74
N HIS A 27 -6.23 -1.32 -11.42
CA HIS A 27 -7.12 -2.26 -10.75
C HIS A 27 -8.44 -1.55 -10.41
N PRO A 28 -9.59 -1.93 -11.01
CA PRO A 28 -10.89 -1.31 -10.69
C PRO A 28 -11.49 -1.79 -9.36
N GLY A 29 -10.91 -2.84 -8.78
CA GLY A 29 -11.36 -3.41 -7.50
C GLY A 29 -10.79 -2.68 -6.29
N VAL A 30 -11.17 -3.16 -5.11
CA VAL A 30 -10.62 -2.71 -3.84
C VAL A 30 -9.53 -3.68 -3.35
N PRO A 31 -8.58 -3.23 -2.52
CA PRO A 31 -7.69 -4.13 -1.79
C PRO A 31 -8.49 -5.10 -0.91
N VAL A 32 -8.08 -6.37 -0.90
CA VAL A 32 -8.69 -7.46 -0.13
C VAL A 32 -7.60 -8.16 0.67
N PHE A 33 -7.86 -8.38 1.96
CA PHE A 33 -6.94 -9.01 2.91
C PHE A 33 -7.66 -10.15 3.64
N HIS A 34 -7.38 -11.39 3.28
CA HIS A 34 -7.95 -12.60 3.91
C HIS A 34 -6.89 -13.70 3.98
N ASP A 35 -6.83 -14.44 5.10
CA ASP A 35 -5.94 -15.60 5.27
C ASP A 35 -4.45 -15.31 5.02
N ALA A 36 -3.97 -14.15 5.47
CA ALA A 36 -2.61 -13.63 5.20
C ALA A 36 -2.27 -13.47 3.71
N LEU A 37 -3.30 -13.41 2.86
CA LEU A 37 -3.19 -13.09 1.44
C LEU A 37 -3.76 -11.71 1.17
N GLU A 38 -2.96 -10.92 0.47
CA GLU A 38 -3.26 -9.59 0.00
C GLU A 38 -3.49 -9.62 -1.52
N GLY A 39 -4.46 -8.84 -2.01
CA GLY A 39 -4.75 -8.74 -3.43
C GLY A 39 -5.84 -7.75 -3.75
N TRP A 40 -6.32 -7.78 -4.99
CA TRP A 40 -7.39 -6.90 -5.46
C TRP A 40 -8.65 -7.70 -5.78
N SER A 41 -9.84 -7.17 -5.47
CA SER A 41 -11.12 -7.85 -5.74
C SER A 41 -11.41 -8.05 -7.23
N CYS A 42 -10.76 -7.28 -8.11
CA CYS A 42 -10.92 -7.34 -9.56
C CYS A 42 -10.09 -8.43 -10.26
N CYS A 43 -9.21 -9.14 -9.55
CA CYS A 43 -8.39 -10.19 -10.15
C CYS A 43 -8.04 -11.28 -9.13
N ASN A 44 -7.48 -12.40 -9.60
CA ASN A 44 -7.14 -13.55 -8.76
C ASN A 44 -5.69 -13.53 -8.26
N ARG A 45 -4.90 -12.50 -8.59
CA ARG A 45 -3.52 -12.41 -8.08
C ARG A 45 -3.55 -12.15 -6.58
N ARG A 46 -2.83 -12.98 -5.83
CA ARG A 46 -2.70 -12.92 -4.37
C ARG A 46 -1.22 -13.01 -4.00
N THR A 47 -0.85 -12.38 -2.90
CA THR A 47 0.51 -12.40 -2.35
C THR A 47 0.46 -12.37 -0.83
N THR A 48 1.49 -12.87 -0.17
CA THR A 48 1.65 -12.80 1.30
C THR A 48 2.52 -11.63 1.75
N ASP A 49 3.19 -10.95 0.81
CA ASP A 49 4.07 -9.82 1.10
C ASP A 49 3.45 -8.50 0.64
N PHE A 50 3.51 -7.49 1.50
CA PHE A 50 2.93 -6.18 1.24
C PHE A 50 3.64 -5.43 0.10
N SER A 51 4.95 -5.59 -0.05
CA SER A 51 5.71 -4.98 -1.15
C SER A 51 5.30 -5.61 -2.49
N ASP A 52 5.12 -6.93 -2.50
CA ASP A 52 4.58 -7.64 -3.65
C ASP A 52 3.14 -7.19 -3.95
N PHE A 53 2.33 -6.89 -2.94
CA PHE A 53 0.94 -6.42 -3.13
C PHE A 53 0.91 -5.08 -3.88
N LEU A 54 1.77 -4.14 -3.48
CA LEU A 54 1.91 -2.85 -4.14
C LEU A 54 2.43 -2.95 -5.57
N SER A 55 3.13 -4.05 -5.92
CA SER A 55 3.67 -4.30 -7.26
C SER A 55 2.79 -5.21 -8.13
N ILE A 56 1.61 -5.64 -7.66
CA ILE A 56 0.67 -6.43 -8.47
C ILE A 56 0.30 -5.64 -9.73
N VAL A 57 0.68 -6.17 -10.90
CA VAL A 57 0.35 -5.60 -12.21
C VAL A 57 -1.15 -5.43 -12.35
N ALA A 58 -1.56 -4.23 -12.76
CA ALA A 58 -2.93 -3.86 -13.09
C ALA A 58 -3.60 -4.86 -14.04
N CYS A 59 -4.85 -5.25 -13.74
CA CYS A 59 -5.58 -6.25 -14.53
C CYS A 59 -6.49 -5.68 -15.62
N THR A 60 -6.76 -4.37 -15.64
CA THR A 60 -7.68 -3.74 -16.58
C THR A 60 -6.97 -2.71 -17.45
N LYS A 61 -7.23 -2.74 -18.76
CA LYS A 61 -6.69 -1.79 -19.75
C LYS A 61 -7.83 -0.97 -20.35
N VAL A 62 -7.70 0.36 -20.35
CA VAL A 62 -8.72 1.29 -20.89
C VAL A 62 -8.07 2.55 -21.45
N ILE A 63 -8.87 3.37 -22.13
CA ILE A 63 -8.55 4.79 -22.34
C ILE A 63 -8.47 5.55 -20.99
N HIS A 64 -7.59 6.53 -20.90
CA HIS A 64 -7.63 7.49 -19.80
C HIS A 64 -8.87 8.41 -19.91
N ASN A 65 -9.66 8.56 -18.85
CA ASN A 65 -10.89 9.36 -18.77
C ASN A 65 -10.73 10.90 -18.63
N SER A 66 -9.65 11.58 -18.28
CA SER A 66 -9.61 13.07 -18.14
C SER A 66 -10.57 13.77 -17.14
N GLU A 67 -11.75 13.24 -16.80
CA GLU A 67 -12.66 13.85 -15.82
C GLU A 67 -12.32 13.35 -14.41
N LYS A 68 -12.43 14.25 -13.42
CA LYS A 68 -12.30 13.89 -12.00
C LYS A 68 -13.59 13.16 -11.59
N PRO A 69 -13.53 11.88 -11.15
CA PRO A 69 -14.68 11.22 -10.56
C PRO A 69 -15.17 12.06 -9.38
N PRO A 70 -16.50 12.18 -9.18
CA PRO A 70 -17.04 12.82 -8.00
C PRO A 70 -16.43 12.16 -6.76
N GLU A 71 -16.00 12.98 -5.80
CA GLU A 71 -15.36 12.46 -4.59
C GLU A 71 -16.30 11.46 -3.91
N PRO A 72 -15.82 10.25 -3.58
CA PRO A 72 -16.67 9.26 -2.92
C PRO A 72 -17.14 9.86 -1.60
N VAL A 73 -18.45 10.07 -1.47
CA VAL A 73 -19.07 10.51 -0.23
C VAL A 73 -18.72 9.45 0.81
N LYS A 74 -17.87 9.82 1.77
CA LYS A 74 -17.45 8.94 2.86
C LYS A 74 -18.72 8.42 3.53
N PRO A 75 -18.98 7.10 3.59
CA PRO A 75 -20.13 6.61 4.33
C PRO A 75 -19.97 7.07 5.79
N GLU A 76 -20.91 7.89 6.26
CA GLU A 76 -21.03 8.21 7.67
C GLU A 76 -21.37 6.91 8.39
N VAL A 77 -20.35 6.29 9.01
CA VAL A 77 -20.56 5.20 9.95
C VAL A 77 -21.35 5.77 11.12
N ARG A 78 -22.68 5.59 11.11
CA ARG A 78 -23.54 5.88 12.26
C ARG A 78 -23.25 4.86 13.36
N THR A 79 -22.32 5.18 14.25
CA THR A 79 -22.24 4.52 15.56
C THR A 79 -23.33 5.07 16.47
N THR A 80 -24.53 4.50 16.37
CA THR A 80 -25.51 4.43 17.47
C THR A 80 -25.70 2.93 17.68
N GLU A 81 -25.20 2.32 18.75
CA GLU A 81 -25.61 2.56 20.14
C GLU A 81 -24.44 2.46 21.13
N LYS A 82 -24.46 3.35 22.13
CA LYS A 82 -23.64 3.25 23.33
C LYS A 82 -24.12 2.05 24.16
N LYS A 83 -23.40 0.93 24.15
CA LYS A 83 -23.40 -0.02 25.26
C LYS A 83 -21.95 -0.27 25.70
N LYS A 84 -21.71 -0.05 26.99
CA LYS A 84 -20.42 0.06 27.67
C LYS A 84 -19.38 -0.99 27.21
N LEU A 85 -18.24 -0.51 26.70
CA LEU A 85 -16.98 -1.26 26.73
C LEU A 85 -15.85 -0.28 27.09
N SER A 86 -15.89 0.22 28.32
CA SER A 86 -14.85 1.06 28.90
C SER A 86 -13.74 0.26 29.59
N GLU A 87 -13.68 -1.07 29.43
CA GLU A 87 -12.80 -1.92 30.27
C GLU A 87 -11.85 -2.88 29.54
N LEU A 88 -11.70 -2.80 28.21
CA LEU A 88 -10.65 -3.56 27.51
C LEU A 88 -9.71 -2.64 26.74
N LYS A 89 -9.05 -1.72 27.45
CA LYS A 89 -7.76 -1.22 26.96
C LYS A 89 -6.70 -2.27 27.32
N PRO A 90 -6.07 -2.97 26.36
CA PRO A 90 -4.83 -3.66 26.67
C PRO A 90 -3.83 -2.61 27.15
N LYS A 91 -3.33 -2.77 28.38
CA LYS A 91 -2.23 -1.97 28.91
C LYS A 91 -0.99 -2.33 28.10
N PHE A 92 -0.74 -1.60 27.02
CA PHE A 92 0.54 -1.63 26.35
C PHE A 92 1.58 -1.02 27.31
N GLN A 93 2.33 -1.88 28.00
CA GLN A 93 3.54 -1.43 28.68
C GLN A 93 4.63 -1.34 27.62
N GLU A 94 4.92 -0.12 27.17
CA GLU A 94 6.13 0.20 26.40
C GLU A 94 7.37 -0.10 27.23
N HIS A 95 7.81 -1.35 27.23
CA HIS A 95 9.19 -1.67 27.59
C HIS A 95 10.02 -1.48 26.32
N ILE A 96 10.51 -0.25 26.14
CA ILE A 96 11.52 0.07 25.13
C ILE A 96 12.78 -0.70 25.52
N ILE A 97 13.01 -1.86 24.92
CA ILE A 97 14.27 -2.59 25.05
C ILE A 97 15.32 -1.73 24.32
N GLN A 98 16.15 -1.01 25.07
CA GLN A 98 17.27 -0.29 24.49
C GLN A 98 18.21 -1.30 23.82
N ALA A 99 18.50 -1.08 22.53
CA ALA A 99 19.53 -1.83 21.84
C ALA A 99 20.86 -1.70 22.62
N PRO A 100 21.58 -2.81 22.88
CA PRO A 100 22.89 -2.72 23.51
C PRO A 100 23.82 -1.87 22.63
N LYS A 101 24.52 -0.92 23.24
CA LYS A 101 25.55 -0.13 22.55
C LYS A 101 26.60 -1.09 21.98
N PRO A 102 27.09 -0.86 20.75
CA PRO A 102 28.11 -1.72 20.16
C PRO A 102 29.38 -1.66 21.02
N VAL A 103 29.85 -2.82 21.45
CA VAL A 103 31.11 -2.95 22.21
C VAL A 103 32.27 -2.77 21.23
N GLU A 104 33.23 -1.94 21.60
CA GLU A 104 34.32 -1.44 20.76
C GLU A 104 35.28 -2.54 20.23
N ALA A 105 35.74 -2.30 19.00
CA ALA A 105 37.02 -2.68 18.38
C ALA A 105 37.60 -4.07 18.69
N ILE A 106 37.37 -5.02 17.77
CA ILE A 106 38.26 -6.17 17.59
C ILE A 106 39.53 -5.67 16.89
N GLU A 107 40.60 -5.44 17.66
CA GLU A 107 41.93 -5.23 17.09
C GLU A 107 42.37 -6.48 16.32
N ARG A 108 42.48 -6.38 15.00
CA ARG A 108 43.14 -7.39 14.18
C ARG A 108 44.64 -7.34 14.49
N ARG A 109 45.12 -8.28 15.32
CA ARG A 109 46.56 -8.55 15.46
C ARG A 109 47.14 -8.78 14.07
N LYS A 110 47.96 -7.84 13.59
CA LYS A 110 48.79 -8.05 12.40
C LYS A 110 49.75 -9.18 12.73
N GLN A 111 49.55 -10.34 12.09
CA GLN A 111 50.54 -11.40 12.13
C GLN A 111 51.86 -10.86 11.57
N ILE A 112 52.88 -10.92 12.41
CA ILE A 112 54.28 -10.70 12.07
C ILE A 112 54.64 -11.73 11.01
N LYS A 113 54.97 -11.29 9.79
CA LYS A 113 55.69 -12.11 8.82
C LYS A 113 57.18 -12.00 9.16
N ILE A 114 57.77 -13.16 9.43
CA ILE A 114 59.21 -13.42 9.53
C ILE A 114 59.86 -13.15 8.17
#